data_AF-A0A182NIP6-F1
#
_entry.id   AF-A0A182NIP6-F1
#
_cell.length_a   1.000
_cell.length_b   1.000
_cell.length_c   1.000
_cell.angle_alpha   90.00
_cell.angle_beta   90.00
_cell.angle_gamma   90.00
#
_symmetry.space_group_name_H-M   'P 1'
#
loop_
_entity.id
_entity.type
_entity.pdbx_description
1 polymer ?
#
loop_
_entity_poly.entity_id
_entity_poly.type
_entity_poly.pdbx_seq_one_letter_code
_entity_poly.pdbx_strand_id
1 'polypeptide(L)'
;MSLAESTQRSMEEESFIILGTTPTPSMDNFSLPSPPVASSQPASVVEREIADSAKSIRMETSTQLDSTTYSLLTTGENALTTSTTSTVAPPQSMKSSYDSPSSPKASIITSTESLRSLPKGSPRSLMLQSIENKENVPRGESGGTTQSASAASFILGETQSILQQFPSLAHSSVPFEEIQMLQKLSMEHSQLKESLQRANVAMRKNFASIQQLQDETKARSAEQEARVDEQRLKIEQLTAETARLVAELEATRAAAKKKETEFEATRAAAMKKETELEATNKELQTELAEIGHVREVERKAAETEMDELRKESSERLALVQNLSKHAENLELQIKGFVVVQNNKPESGDGMANYVPADVHRREIKQLERRMSEEVAKNLEFEDMRKMYIDEINCLKANVKAAEQVYTASRTEIQQRFDDIKARDDTIVDLRKQLTGLQEQVQVLTAQSDIFQKDFEAERTARQELASEKSRILSEFEVLQRRNTVLTTQVSRTESEREEIAKRAAIMVQEATSSQEGAADTTTSASSTPTDEPEDEQKEPLSLLRCPLCLKGYKDFGSLQSHAADCMGIE
;
A
#
# COMPACT_ATOMS: atom_id res chain seq x y z
N MET A 1 32.27 75.16 -3.84
CA MET A 1 33.69 75.53 -3.96
C MET A 1 34.45 74.69 -2.97
N SER A 2 35.43 73.85 -3.26
CA SER A 2 36.12 73.42 -4.49
C SER A 2 36.89 72.15 -4.09
N LEU A 3 36.95 71.15 -5.00
CA LEU A 3 38.14 70.35 -5.40
C LEU A 3 38.91 69.57 -4.29
N ALA A 4 39.45 68.37 -4.44
CA ALA A 4 39.74 67.42 -5.51
C ALA A 4 40.13 66.09 -4.78
N GLU A 5 39.73 64.90 -5.23
CA GLU A 5 40.51 64.00 -6.10
C GLU A 5 41.84 63.50 -5.47
N SER A 6 41.95 62.20 -5.17
CA SER A 6 43.05 61.37 -5.70
C SER A 6 42.89 59.89 -5.38
N THR A 7 42.96 59.14 -6.45
CA THR A 7 42.94 57.69 -6.63
C THR A 7 44.34 57.12 -6.38
N GLN A 8 44.46 56.08 -5.55
CA GLN A 8 45.62 55.18 -5.57
C GLN A 8 45.16 53.77 -5.23
N ARG A 9 45.09 52.90 -6.24
CA ARG A 9 45.38 51.47 -6.04
C ARG A 9 46.06 50.89 -7.25
N SER A 10 47.27 50.42 -6.96
CA SER A 10 48.25 49.74 -7.80
C SER A 10 47.65 48.51 -8.48
N MET A 11 48.02 48.30 -9.74
CA MET A 11 47.85 47.05 -10.46
C MET A 11 49.10 46.19 -10.24
N GLU A 12 48.91 44.99 -9.71
CA GLU A 12 49.81 43.84 -9.81
C GLU A 12 48.90 42.71 -10.33
N GLU A 13 48.93 42.42 -11.63
CA GLU A 13 49.69 41.31 -12.23
C GLU A 13 49.49 39.98 -11.50
N GLU A 14 48.63 39.10 -12.04
CA GLU A 14 48.85 37.65 -12.00
C GLU A 14 47.93 36.93 -13.00
N SER A 15 48.51 36.62 -14.16
CA SER A 15 48.01 35.64 -15.11
C SER A 15 48.20 34.24 -14.54
N PHE A 16 47.15 33.43 -14.48
CA PHE A 16 47.29 31.98 -14.32
C PHE A 16 46.68 31.25 -15.51
N ILE A 17 47.61 30.81 -16.37
CA ILE A 17 47.46 29.71 -17.32
C ILE A 17 47.46 28.42 -16.51
N ILE A 18 46.48 27.53 -16.71
CA ILE A 18 46.53 26.16 -16.19
C ILE A 18 46.73 25.21 -17.38
N LEU A 19 47.95 24.71 -17.52
CA LEU A 19 48.34 23.57 -18.35
C LEU A 19 49.07 22.55 -17.47
N GLY A 20 48.70 21.27 -17.63
CA GLY A 20 49.42 20.08 -17.11
C GLY A 20 48.44 19.03 -16.56
N THR A 21 48.07 17.94 -17.26
CA THR A 21 48.79 16.67 -17.52
C THR A 21 49.22 15.95 -16.22
N THR A 22 48.84 14.71 -15.93
CA THR A 22 49.20 13.40 -16.56
C THR A 22 48.40 12.23 -15.86
N PRO A 23 48.73 10.91 -15.95
CA PRO A 23 48.05 9.92 -16.82
C PRO A 23 47.54 8.65 -16.08
N THR A 24 46.79 7.76 -16.74
CA THR A 24 46.85 6.27 -16.54
C THR A 24 46.01 5.50 -17.58
N PRO A 25 46.32 4.20 -17.85
CA PRO A 25 46.19 3.57 -19.17
C PRO A 25 45.22 2.36 -19.27
N SER A 26 44.98 1.93 -20.52
CA SER A 26 44.56 0.60 -21.04
C SER A 26 43.24 0.63 -21.83
N MET A 27 43.32 0.50 -23.16
CA MET A 27 42.97 -0.67 -24.00
C MET A 27 41.44 -0.83 -24.16
N ASP A 28 40.83 -0.79 -25.36
CA ASP A 28 41.11 -1.63 -26.52
C ASP A 28 40.70 -1.02 -27.88
N ASN A 29 41.38 -1.52 -28.91
CA ASN A 29 41.14 -1.35 -30.34
C ASN A 29 39.73 -1.80 -30.76
N PHE A 30 39.15 -1.17 -31.79
CA PHE A 30 38.87 -1.83 -33.08
C PHE A 30 38.57 -0.81 -34.18
N SER A 31 39.16 -1.10 -35.34
CA SER A 31 39.30 -0.27 -36.52
C SER A 31 37.99 -0.01 -37.28
N LEU A 32 37.94 1.16 -37.91
CA LEU A 32 37.17 1.45 -39.12
C LEU A 32 37.50 0.45 -40.25
N PRO A 33 36.61 0.29 -41.23
CA PRO A 33 36.81 1.09 -42.44
C PRO A 33 35.50 1.67 -43.03
N SER A 34 35.64 2.80 -43.72
CA SER A 34 34.67 3.40 -44.64
C SER A 34 35.30 3.42 -46.05
N PRO A 35 34.61 3.93 -47.09
CA PRO A 35 33.34 3.53 -47.72
C PRO A 35 33.61 3.24 -49.24
N PRO A 36 32.68 3.30 -50.27
CA PRO A 36 31.96 4.53 -50.69
C PRO A 36 30.58 4.40 -51.43
N VAL A 37 29.78 5.48 -51.32
CA VAL A 37 29.02 6.23 -52.39
C VAL A 37 27.66 5.73 -52.98
N ALA A 38 26.79 6.74 -53.19
CA ALA A 38 25.52 6.86 -53.97
C ALA A 38 24.22 6.34 -53.30
N SER A 39 22.99 6.84 -53.54
CA SER A 39 22.38 8.05 -54.11
C SER A 39 20.85 7.88 -53.93
N SER A 40 20.11 8.99 -53.75
CA SER A 40 18.70 9.22 -54.15
C SER A 40 17.54 8.28 -53.71
N GLN A 41 16.69 8.81 -52.81
CA GLN A 41 15.22 8.96 -52.90
C GLN A 41 14.24 7.73 -52.99
N PRO A 42 12.94 7.93 -52.64
CA PRO A 42 12.08 6.93 -51.99
C PRO A 42 10.90 6.43 -52.84
N ALA A 43 10.33 5.25 -52.52
CA ALA A 43 8.93 4.89 -52.78
C ALA A 43 8.52 3.54 -52.13
N SER A 44 7.42 3.61 -51.36
CA SER A 44 6.22 2.76 -51.30
C SER A 44 6.21 1.26 -51.70
N VAL A 45 5.26 0.55 -51.06
CA VAL A 45 4.39 -0.56 -51.56
C VAL A 45 4.59 -1.96 -50.95
N VAL A 46 3.64 -2.29 -50.04
CA VAL A 46 2.73 -3.47 -50.03
C VAL A 46 3.27 -4.88 -49.74
N GLU A 47 2.44 -5.60 -48.96
CA GLU A 47 2.33 -7.06 -48.74
C GLU A 47 3.44 -7.70 -47.88
N ARG A 48 3.14 -8.55 -46.89
CA ARG A 48 2.22 -9.69 -46.93
C ARG A 48 1.96 -10.23 -45.53
N GLU A 49 0.73 -10.70 -45.32
CA GLU A 49 0.34 -11.65 -44.29
C GLU A 49 1.17 -12.95 -44.40
N ILE A 50 1.61 -13.49 -43.25
CA ILE A 50 1.70 -14.94 -43.00
C ILE A 50 1.31 -15.19 -41.54
N ALA A 51 0.36 -16.10 -41.38
CA ALA A 51 -0.17 -16.63 -40.15
C ALA A 51 0.71 -17.74 -39.53
N ASP A 52 0.30 -18.16 -38.34
CA ASP A 52 0.58 -19.43 -37.64
C ASP A 52 1.87 -19.59 -36.83
N SER A 53 1.73 -19.61 -35.50
CA SER A 53 1.71 -20.83 -34.65
C SER A 53 1.97 -20.41 -33.18
N ALA A 54 0.99 -20.40 -32.28
CA ALA A 54 0.40 -21.52 -31.54
C ALA A 54 1.13 -21.93 -30.23
N LYS A 55 0.33 -21.92 -29.15
CA LYS A 55 0.43 -22.64 -27.85
C LYS A 55 1.41 -22.06 -26.82
N SER A 56 1.07 -21.91 -25.54
CA SER A 56 0.26 -22.83 -24.71
C SER A 56 -0.09 -22.24 -23.32
N ILE A 57 -1.25 -22.64 -22.80
CA ILE A 57 -1.63 -22.82 -21.37
C ILE A 57 -2.05 -21.58 -20.56
N ARG A 58 -3.38 -21.43 -20.36
CA ARG A 58 -3.92 -21.29 -18.99
C ARG A 58 -5.38 -21.74 -18.90
N MET A 59 -5.63 -22.49 -17.84
CA MET A 59 -6.87 -23.20 -17.48
C MET A 59 -8.04 -22.25 -17.19
N GLU A 60 -9.21 -22.59 -17.72
CA GLU A 60 -10.50 -22.12 -17.24
C GLU A 60 -11.04 -23.10 -16.20
N THR A 61 -11.42 -22.60 -15.03
CA THR A 61 -12.30 -23.31 -14.09
C THR A 61 -13.64 -22.59 -14.08
N SER A 62 -14.58 -23.19 -14.79
CA SER A 62 -16.01 -22.93 -14.74
C SER A 62 -16.57 -23.50 -13.43
N THR A 63 -17.30 -22.68 -12.68
CA THR A 63 -18.25 -23.15 -11.67
C THR A 63 -19.58 -22.46 -11.93
N GLN A 64 -20.51 -23.25 -12.47
CA GLN A 64 -21.95 -22.99 -12.49
C GLN A 64 -22.45 -22.96 -11.04
N LEU A 65 -23.28 -21.98 -10.71
CA LEU A 65 -24.16 -22.01 -9.55
C LEU A 65 -25.59 -21.79 -10.04
N ASP A 66 -26.34 -22.88 -10.08
CA ASP A 66 -27.80 -22.87 -10.02
C ASP A 66 -28.21 -22.59 -8.57
N SER A 67 -29.01 -21.55 -8.36
CA SER A 67 -30.00 -21.51 -7.28
C SER A 67 -30.99 -20.37 -7.51
N THR A 68 -32.15 -20.78 -8.00
CA THR A 68 -33.43 -20.06 -7.93
C THR A 68 -34.01 -20.20 -6.51
N THR A 69 -34.84 -19.22 -6.12
CA THR A 69 -36.08 -19.36 -5.31
C THR A 69 -36.13 -18.61 -3.95
N TYR A 70 -36.82 -17.44 -3.97
CA TYR A 70 -37.69 -16.75 -2.96
C TYR A 70 -37.07 -16.16 -1.66
N SER A 71 -37.50 -15.02 -1.08
CA SER A 71 -38.76 -14.24 -1.08
C SER A 71 -38.48 -12.77 -0.70
N LEU A 72 -39.04 -11.77 -1.39
CA LEU A 72 -40.23 -10.97 -1.03
C LEU A 72 -40.17 -10.21 0.32
N LEU A 73 -40.00 -8.88 0.25
CA LEU A 73 -40.87 -7.92 0.95
C LEU A 73 -41.02 -6.64 0.11
N THR A 74 -42.28 -6.29 -0.12
CA THR A 74 -42.83 -5.12 -0.80
C THR A 74 -43.15 -3.99 0.20
N THR A 75 -43.52 -2.82 -0.35
CA THR A 75 -43.99 -1.55 0.28
C THR A 75 -42.87 -0.55 0.58
N GLY A 76 -42.95 0.72 0.21
CA GLY A 76 -44.01 1.48 -0.46
C GLY A 76 -43.63 2.97 -0.38
N GLU A 77 -43.74 3.64 -1.52
CA GLU A 77 -44.03 5.07 -1.76
C GLU A 77 -43.74 6.11 -0.65
N ASN A 78 -42.92 7.11 -0.99
CA ASN A 78 -43.41 8.48 -1.01
C ASN A 78 -42.61 9.35 -1.98
N ALA A 79 -43.35 10.21 -2.66
CA ALA A 79 -42.99 10.92 -3.86
C ALA A 79 -42.89 12.44 -3.62
N LEU A 80 -42.46 13.16 -4.66
CA LEU A 80 -42.59 14.62 -4.88
C LEU A 80 -41.70 15.52 -3.96
N THR A 81 -41.09 16.64 -4.38
CA THR A 81 -41.08 17.42 -5.63
C THR A 81 -40.07 18.59 -5.51
N THR A 82 -39.50 18.97 -6.65
CA THR A 82 -39.20 20.34 -7.14
C THR A 82 -38.32 21.32 -6.33
N SER A 83 -37.16 21.61 -6.94
CA SER A 83 -36.73 22.91 -7.50
C SER A 83 -37.09 24.20 -6.76
N THR A 84 -36.09 25.04 -6.42
CA THR A 84 -35.85 26.37 -7.05
C THR A 84 -34.67 27.14 -6.43
N THR A 85 -33.68 27.44 -7.28
CA THR A 85 -33.00 28.73 -7.54
C THR A 85 -32.51 29.66 -6.41
N SER A 86 -31.25 30.11 -6.59
CA SER A 86 -30.78 31.52 -6.55
C SER A 86 -29.79 31.98 -5.46
N THR A 87 -28.51 32.03 -5.87
CA THR A 87 -27.59 33.20 -5.93
C THR A 87 -26.87 33.78 -4.69
N VAL A 88 -25.58 34.05 -4.94
CA VAL A 88 -24.64 35.07 -4.38
C VAL A 88 -23.74 34.68 -3.20
N ALA A 89 -22.43 34.87 -3.42
CA ALA A 89 -21.30 34.83 -2.48
C ALA A 89 -20.78 36.27 -2.17
N PRO A 90 -19.63 36.46 -1.50
CA PRO A 90 -19.26 36.42 -0.07
C PRO A 90 -18.85 37.86 0.41
N PRO A 91 -17.91 38.18 1.35
CA PRO A 91 -17.11 37.41 2.33
C PRO A 91 -16.93 38.08 3.74
N GLN A 92 -16.07 37.44 4.57
CA GLN A 92 -15.26 37.94 5.71
C GLN A 92 -15.87 37.99 7.13
N SER A 93 -15.21 37.29 8.08
CA SER A 93 -14.52 37.92 9.22
C SER A 93 -14.15 36.89 10.30
N MET A 94 -12.96 37.07 10.86
CA MET A 94 -12.34 36.31 11.94
C MET A 94 -13.02 36.50 13.32
N LYS A 95 -12.52 35.69 14.27
CA LYS A 95 -12.58 35.75 15.75
C LYS A 95 -13.63 34.82 16.37
N SER A 96 -13.18 33.70 16.93
CA SER A 96 -12.65 33.56 18.32
C SER A 96 -13.79 33.53 19.31
N SER A 97 -13.97 32.40 20.01
CA SER A 97 -14.48 32.35 21.38
C SER A 97 -14.66 30.94 21.94
N TYR A 98 -13.97 30.72 23.05
CA TYR A 98 -14.31 29.95 24.25
C TYR A 98 -14.23 28.42 24.27
N ASP A 99 -13.12 28.00 24.89
CA ASP A 99 -12.93 26.78 25.65
C ASP A 99 -13.85 26.64 26.88
N SER A 100 -14.10 25.36 27.18
CA SER A 100 -14.45 24.72 28.46
C SER A 100 -15.90 24.88 28.99
N PRO A 101 -16.41 23.98 29.87
CA PRO A 101 -15.76 22.86 30.57
C PRO A 101 -16.58 21.53 30.62
N SER A 102 -15.95 20.39 30.95
CA SER A 102 -16.52 19.43 31.92
C SER A 102 -15.51 18.34 32.34
N SER A 103 -15.44 18.15 33.64
CA SER A 103 -14.56 17.28 34.46
C SER A 103 -15.13 15.84 34.56
N PRO A 104 -14.69 14.94 35.47
CA PRO A 104 -13.36 14.40 35.84
C PRO A 104 -13.31 12.84 35.75
N LYS A 105 -12.13 12.21 35.88
CA LYS A 105 -11.82 11.16 36.91
C LYS A 105 -10.53 10.36 36.66
N ALA A 106 -9.69 10.38 37.69
CA ALA A 106 -9.07 9.26 38.43
C ALA A 106 -8.30 8.13 37.71
N SER A 107 -7.02 8.03 38.12
CA SER A 107 -6.28 6.84 38.56
C SER A 107 -6.41 5.52 37.78
N ILE A 108 -5.32 5.14 37.11
CA ILE A 108 -5.06 3.74 36.72
C ILE A 108 -4.08 3.14 37.72
N ILE A 109 -4.61 2.20 38.50
CA ILE A 109 -3.86 1.22 39.30
C ILE A 109 -3.51 0.06 38.35
N THR A 110 -2.24 -0.26 38.24
CA THR A 110 -1.72 -1.51 37.68
C THR A 110 -2.03 -2.67 38.63
N SER A 111 -2.90 -3.59 38.22
CA SER A 111 -2.93 -5.01 38.63
C SER A 111 -4.00 -5.73 37.80
N THR A 112 -3.61 -6.64 36.92
CA THR A 112 -4.53 -7.66 36.39
C THR A 112 -3.92 -9.03 36.62
N GLU A 113 -4.53 -9.70 37.59
CA GLU A 113 -4.40 -11.09 37.95
C GLU A 113 -5.26 -11.94 37.02
N SER A 114 -4.62 -12.93 36.39
CA SER A 114 -5.11 -14.29 36.11
C SER A 114 -6.63 -14.53 35.97
N LEU A 115 -7.09 -14.76 34.73
CA LEU A 115 -8.21 -15.68 34.48
C LEU A 115 -7.96 -16.51 33.21
N ARG A 116 -7.95 -17.83 33.42
CA ARG A 116 -7.88 -18.90 32.44
C ARG A 116 -9.07 -18.86 31.47
N SER A 117 -8.82 -19.10 30.19
CA SER A 117 -9.81 -19.71 29.29
C SER A 117 -9.15 -20.78 28.40
N LEU A 118 -9.81 -21.93 28.35
CA LEU A 118 -9.56 -23.06 27.45
C LEU A 118 -9.80 -22.66 25.98
N PRO A 119 -9.24 -23.41 25.02
CA PRO A 119 -10.13 -24.07 24.06
C PRO A 119 -9.74 -25.52 23.68
N LYS A 120 -10.79 -26.35 23.45
CA LYS A 120 -10.82 -27.56 22.59
C LYS A 120 -10.76 -27.07 21.13
N GLY A 121 -9.91 -27.55 20.21
CA GLY A 121 -9.73 -28.90 19.65
C GLY A 121 -10.08 -28.84 18.15
N SER A 122 -9.18 -29.12 17.20
CA SER A 122 -9.05 -30.39 16.42
C SER A 122 -8.06 -30.19 15.23
N PRO A 123 -7.71 -31.18 14.38
CA PRO A 123 -6.70 -32.21 14.62
C PRO A 123 -5.60 -32.26 13.52
N ARG A 124 -4.37 -32.66 13.86
CA ARG A 124 -3.36 -33.22 12.93
C ARG A 124 -2.39 -34.06 13.76
N SER A 125 -2.60 -35.38 13.79
CA SER A 125 -1.97 -36.38 12.92
C SER A 125 -0.46 -36.53 13.12
N LEU A 126 -0.13 -37.57 13.91
CA LEU A 126 0.96 -38.53 13.73
C LEU A 126 2.41 -38.00 13.64
N MET A 127 3.14 -38.12 14.75
CA MET A 127 4.29 -39.03 14.87
C MET A 127 4.70 -39.14 16.34
N LEU A 128 4.25 -40.20 17.01
CA LEU A 128 4.81 -40.64 18.29
C LEU A 128 5.94 -41.61 17.98
N GLN A 129 7.19 -41.16 18.11
CA GLN A 129 8.32 -42.05 18.31
C GLN A 129 8.17 -42.70 19.68
N SER A 130 8.00 -44.02 19.63
CA SER A 130 7.98 -44.93 20.77
C SER A 130 9.31 -44.84 21.52
N ILE A 131 9.31 -44.31 22.74
CA ILE A 131 10.42 -44.49 23.68
C ILE A 131 10.01 -45.63 24.61
N GLU A 132 10.44 -46.83 24.22
CA GLU A 132 10.57 -47.97 25.11
C GLU A 132 11.46 -47.60 26.29
N ASN A 133 10.89 -47.50 27.50
CA ASN A 133 11.66 -47.66 28.72
C ASN A 133 11.36 -49.03 29.30
N LYS A 134 12.33 -49.92 29.08
CA LYS A 134 12.45 -51.29 29.54
C LYS A 134 12.24 -51.38 31.05
N GLU A 135 11.18 -52.10 31.40
CA GLU A 135 10.95 -52.65 32.72
C GLU A 135 11.99 -53.77 32.95
N ASN A 136 12.86 -53.56 33.94
CA ASN A 136 13.86 -54.53 34.35
C ASN A 136 13.19 -55.53 35.31
N VAL A 137 12.79 -56.69 34.80
CA VAL A 137 12.50 -57.89 35.59
C VAL A 137 13.27 -59.06 34.99
N PRO A 138 14.17 -59.73 35.75
CA PRO A 138 14.76 -60.98 35.32
C PRO A 138 13.87 -62.17 35.71
N ARG A 139 13.55 -63.01 34.72
CA ARG A 139 13.05 -64.39 34.86
C ARG A 139 13.81 -65.21 33.82
N GLY A 140 14.50 -66.31 34.10
CA GLY A 140 14.81 -67.03 35.32
C GLY A 140 15.73 -68.19 34.92
N GLU A 141 16.39 -68.83 35.87
CA GLU A 141 16.91 -70.18 35.67
C GLU A 141 16.29 -71.16 36.66
N SER A 142 16.04 -72.33 36.11
CA SER A 142 15.23 -73.43 36.62
C SER A 142 16.02 -74.24 37.64
N GLY A 143 15.40 -74.50 38.79
CA GLY A 143 15.88 -75.44 39.80
C GLY A 143 14.68 -75.95 40.57
N GLY A 144 14.32 -77.21 40.34
CA GLY A 144 13.05 -77.79 40.77
C GLY A 144 12.82 -77.74 42.29
N THR A 145 11.55 -77.68 42.67
CA THR A 145 10.93 -78.49 43.73
C THR A 145 9.43 -78.21 43.69
N THR A 146 8.66 -79.21 43.29
CA THR A 146 7.22 -79.27 43.45
C THR A 146 6.89 -79.27 44.94
N GLN A 147 6.50 -78.13 45.54
CA GLN A 147 5.55 -78.03 46.67
C GLN A 147 5.29 -76.62 47.25
N SER A 148 5.99 -75.54 46.84
CA SER A 148 5.84 -74.24 47.54
C SER A 148 4.87 -73.22 46.92
N ALA A 149 3.99 -73.64 45.99
CA ALA A 149 3.12 -72.71 45.25
C ALA A 149 2.09 -71.96 46.14
N SER A 150 1.75 -72.50 47.31
CA SER A 150 0.71 -71.91 48.18
C SER A 150 1.22 -70.72 49.02
N ALA A 151 2.50 -70.69 49.40
CA ALA A 151 3.08 -69.60 50.21
C ALA A 151 3.41 -68.34 49.39
N ALA A 152 3.78 -68.50 48.11
CA ALA A 152 4.01 -67.36 47.22
C ALA A 152 2.70 -66.62 46.86
N SER A 153 1.60 -67.39 46.71
CA SER A 153 0.24 -66.90 46.48
C SER A 153 -0.27 -66.03 47.67
N PHE A 154 0.09 -66.39 48.91
CA PHE A 154 -0.18 -65.58 50.11
C PHE A 154 0.52 -64.21 50.11
N ILE A 155 1.80 -64.16 49.74
CA ILE A 155 2.59 -62.92 49.72
C ILE A 155 2.10 -61.96 48.63
N LEU A 156 1.61 -62.52 47.51
CA LEU A 156 1.05 -61.79 46.39
C LEU A 156 -0.43 -61.38 46.57
N GLY A 157 -1.09 -61.82 47.64
CA GLY A 157 -2.47 -61.42 47.97
C GLY A 157 -3.56 -62.21 47.24
N GLU A 158 -3.23 -63.34 46.60
CA GLU A 158 -4.20 -64.23 45.99
C GLU A 158 -5.01 -64.93 47.10
N THR A 159 -6.31 -64.61 47.17
CA THR A 159 -7.22 -65.04 48.23
C THR A 159 -7.64 -66.50 48.04
N GLN A 160 -6.79 -67.45 48.42
CA GLN A 160 -7.26 -68.81 48.74
C GLN A 160 -7.80 -68.84 50.17
N SER A 161 -8.83 -69.67 50.41
CA SER A 161 -9.46 -69.81 51.71
C SER A 161 -8.43 -70.15 52.80
N ILE A 162 -8.50 -69.51 53.97
CA ILE A 162 -7.57 -69.73 55.10
C ILE A 162 -7.50 -71.21 55.50
N LEU A 163 -8.59 -71.95 55.34
CA LEU A 163 -8.68 -73.40 55.57
C LEU A 163 -7.84 -74.24 54.60
N GLN A 164 -7.66 -73.77 53.35
CA GLN A 164 -6.75 -74.39 52.38
C GLN A 164 -5.29 -74.01 52.65
N GLN A 165 -5.06 -72.79 53.14
CA GLN A 165 -3.72 -72.25 53.36
C GLN A 165 -3.07 -72.78 54.64
N PHE A 166 -3.88 -73.11 55.66
CA PHE A 166 -3.42 -73.70 56.92
C PHE A 166 -4.30 -74.90 57.30
N PRO A 167 -4.02 -76.10 56.76
CA PRO A 167 -4.79 -77.32 57.06
C PRO A 167 -4.84 -77.65 58.56
N SER A 168 -3.86 -77.20 59.32
CA SER A 168 -3.77 -77.33 60.78
C SER A 168 -4.87 -76.58 61.55
N LEU A 169 -5.51 -75.56 60.97
CA LEU A 169 -6.65 -74.87 61.59
C LEU A 169 -7.93 -75.70 61.54
N ALA A 170 -8.05 -76.62 60.56
CA ALA A 170 -9.22 -77.51 60.43
C ALA A 170 -9.34 -78.54 61.57
N HIS A 171 -8.27 -78.73 62.36
CA HIS A 171 -8.22 -79.64 63.51
C HIS A 171 -8.12 -78.90 64.86
N SER A 172 -8.17 -77.56 64.86
CA SER A 172 -8.05 -76.76 66.09
C SER A 172 -9.43 -76.52 66.73
N SER A 173 -9.47 -76.39 68.06
CA SER A 173 -10.71 -76.14 68.85
C SER A 173 -11.25 -74.71 68.72
N VAL A 174 -10.86 -73.99 67.67
CA VAL A 174 -11.25 -72.59 67.43
C VAL A 174 -12.63 -72.60 66.77
N PRO A 175 -13.61 -71.84 67.29
CA PRO A 175 -14.95 -71.81 66.72
C PRO A 175 -14.91 -71.29 65.26
N PHE A 176 -15.69 -71.91 64.39
CA PHE A 176 -15.77 -71.61 62.95
C PHE A 176 -16.01 -70.12 62.65
N GLU A 177 -16.75 -69.45 63.53
CA GLU A 177 -17.06 -68.03 63.43
C GLU A 177 -15.82 -67.12 63.54
N GLU A 178 -14.83 -67.50 64.36
CA GLU A 178 -13.54 -66.82 64.43
C GLU A 178 -12.70 -67.04 63.16
N ILE A 179 -12.77 -68.23 62.55
CA ILE A 179 -12.09 -68.54 61.28
C ILE A 179 -12.69 -67.71 60.14
N GLN A 180 -14.03 -67.56 60.11
CA GLN A 180 -14.72 -66.74 59.13
C GLN A 180 -14.39 -65.25 59.30
N MET A 181 -14.29 -64.77 60.55
CA MET A 181 -13.86 -63.41 60.86
C MET A 181 -12.42 -63.16 60.42
N LEU A 182 -11.50 -64.10 60.66
CA LEU A 182 -10.12 -64.01 60.21
C LEU A 182 -10.03 -63.97 58.67
N GLN A 183 -10.85 -64.76 57.97
CA GLN A 183 -10.94 -64.72 56.52
C GLN A 183 -11.44 -63.38 56.01
N LYS A 184 -12.47 -62.81 56.66
CA LYS A 184 -12.98 -61.47 56.34
C LYS A 184 -11.89 -60.41 56.55
N LEU A 185 -11.21 -60.41 57.70
CA LEU A 185 -10.11 -59.48 58.00
C LEU A 185 -8.96 -59.61 57.00
N SER A 186 -8.61 -60.84 56.58
CA SER A 186 -7.58 -61.06 55.57
C SER A 186 -7.99 -60.52 54.20
N MET A 187 -9.26 -60.69 53.80
CA MET A 187 -9.79 -60.12 52.56
C MET A 187 -9.80 -58.58 52.60
N GLU A 188 -10.28 -58.00 53.70
CA GLU A 188 -10.28 -56.54 53.91
C GLU A 188 -8.85 -55.97 53.89
N HIS A 189 -7.90 -56.66 54.53
CA HIS A 189 -6.49 -56.27 54.49
C HIS A 189 -5.89 -56.35 53.08
N SER A 190 -6.21 -57.41 52.31
CA SER A 190 -5.77 -57.52 50.91
C SER A 190 -6.36 -56.40 50.05
N GLN A 191 -7.66 -56.13 50.20
CA GLN A 191 -8.35 -55.03 49.51
C GLN A 191 -7.75 -53.67 49.88
N LEU A 192 -7.38 -53.46 51.15
CA LEU A 192 -6.72 -52.23 51.60
C LEU A 192 -5.33 -52.09 50.97
N LYS A 193 -4.54 -53.18 50.91
CA LYS A 193 -3.22 -53.21 50.28
C LYS A 193 -3.30 -52.87 48.79
N GLU A 194 -4.24 -53.47 48.07
CA GLU A 194 -4.49 -53.18 46.65
C GLU A 194 -4.98 -51.74 46.44
N SER A 195 -5.87 -51.25 47.30
CA SER A 195 -6.36 -49.86 47.27
C SER A 195 -5.20 -48.88 47.46
N LEU A 196 -4.33 -49.14 48.45
CA LEU A 196 -3.14 -48.32 48.71
C LEU A 196 -2.13 -48.38 47.55
N GLN A 197 -1.93 -49.55 46.94
CA GLN A 197 -1.07 -49.69 45.77
C GLN A 197 -1.63 -48.92 44.57
N ARG A 198 -2.93 -49.04 44.30
CA ARG A 198 -3.61 -48.25 43.26
C ARG A 198 -3.52 -46.75 43.51
N ALA A 199 -3.71 -46.31 44.76
CA ALA A 199 -3.56 -44.92 45.15
C ALA A 199 -2.12 -44.42 44.94
N ASN A 200 -1.11 -45.20 45.31
CA ASN A 200 0.31 -44.83 45.08
C ASN A 200 0.66 -44.73 43.59
N VAL A 201 0.18 -45.66 42.77
CA VAL A 201 0.38 -45.60 41.31
C VAL A 201 -0.33 -44.37 40.73
N ALA A 202 -1.55 -44.07 41.17
CA ALA A 202 -2.29 -42.89 40.75
C ALA A 202 -1.57 -41.59 41.16
N MET A 203 -1.04 -41.50 42.38
CA MET A 203 -0.26 -40.34 42.83
C MET A 203 1.01 -40.13 42.01
N ARG A 204 1.75 -41.20 41.68
CA ARG A 204 2.95 -41.10 40.82
C ARG A 204 2.59 -40.64 39.40
N LYS A 205 1.50 -41.16 38.83
CA LYS A 205 0.99 -40.71 37.52
C LYS A 205 0.57 -39.24 37.55
N ASN A 206 -0.13 -38.80 38.60
CA ASN A 206 -0.50 -37.40 38.77
C ASN A 206 0.73 -36.49 38.92
N PHE A 207 1.73 -36.91 39.71
CA PHE A 207 2.98 -36.15 39.85
C PHE A 207 3.71 -35.98 38.51
N ALA A 208 3.85 -37.07 37.74
CA ALA A 208 4.45 -37.01 36.40
C ALA A 208 3.65 -36.11 35.44
N SER A 209 2.32 -36.17 35.48
CA SER A 209 1.46 -35.31 34.66
C SER A 209 1.57 -33.83 35.04
N ILE A 210 1.62 -33.51 36.34
CA ILE A 210 1.83 -32.13 36.81
C ILE A 210 3.20 -31.62 36.39
N GLN A 211 4.24 -32.44 36.51
CA GLN A 211 5.59 -32.09 36.08
C GLN A 211 5.64 -31.78 34.58
N GLN A 212 5.03 -32.64 33.76
CA GLN A 212 4.94 -32.42 32.31
C GLN A 212 4.21 -31.11 31.98
N LEU A 213 3.10 -30.82 32.66
CA LEU A 213 2.35 -29.57 32.46
C LEU A 213 3.18 -28.33 32.85
N GLN A 214 3.97 -28.42 33.93
CA GLN A 214 4.88 -27.34 34.33
C GLN A 214 5.96 -27.11 33.28
N ASP A 215 6.57 -28.17 32.77
CA ASP A 215 7.63 -28.07 31.77
C ASP A 215 7.08 -27.55 30.43
N GLU A 216 5.88 -27.97 30.03
CA GLU A 216 5.20 -27.43 28.85
C GLU A 216 4.81 -25.96 29.01
N THR A 217 4.41 -25.55 30.22
CA THR A 217 4.10 -24.14 30.52
C THR A 217 5.37 -23.28 30.48
N LYS A 218 6.48 -23.78 31.03
CA LYS A 218 7.79 -23.11 30.95
C LYS A 218 8.28 -23.00 29.50
N ALA A 219 8.15 -24.07 28.71
CA ALA A 219 8.52 -24.06 27.29
C ALA A 219 7.70 -23.04 26.48
N ARG A 220 6.38 -23.00 26.69
CA ARG A 220 5.51 -21.99 26.06
C ARG A 220 5.85 -20.56 26.47
N SER A 221 6.16 -20.34 27.75
CA SER A 221 6.58 -19.02 28.24
C SER A 221 7.89 -18.58 27.57
N ALA A 222 8.88 -19.46 27.47
CA ALA A 222 10.17 -19.17 26.84
C ALA A 222 10.01 -18.88 25.33
N GLU A 223 9.14 -19.61 24.63
CA GLU A 223 8.84 -19.35 23.22
C GLU A 223 8.15 -17.98 23.04
N GLN A 224 7.21 -17.64 23.92
CA GLN A 224 6.54 -16.35 23.87
C GLN A 224 7.52 -15.19 24.15
N GLU A 225 8.41 -15.35 25.12
CA GLU A 225 9.46 -14.37 25.43
C GLU A 225 10.40 -14.16 24.23
N ALA A 226 10.85 -15.25 23.57
CA ALA A 226 11.67 -15.15 22.36
C ALA A 226 10.96 -14.41 21.22
N ARG A 227 9.65 -14.64 21.01
CA ARG A 227 8.86 -13.89 20.01
C ARG A 227 8.71 -12.42 20.36
N VAL A 228 8.54 -12.09 21.65
CA VAL A 228 8.48 -10.70 22.10
C VAL A 228 9.81 -10.00 21.87
N ASP A 229 10.93 -10.66 22.13
CA ASP A 229 12.27 -10.10 21.88
C ASP A 229 12.54 -9.89 20.39
N GLU A 230 12.14 -10.84 19.53
CA GLU A 230 12.23 -10.68 18.07
C GLU A 230 11.39 -9.48 17.58
N GLN A 231 10.16 -9.33 18.08
CA GLN A 231 9.30 -8.19 17.76
C GLN A 231 9.89 -6.86 18.25
N ARG A 232 10.46 -6.83 19.45
CA ARG A 232 11.15 -5.64 19.99
C ARG A 232 12.32 -5.22 19.11
N LEU A 233 13.14 -6.18 18.70
CA LEU A 233 14.28 -5.93 17.81
C LEU A 233 13.79 -5.40 16.45
N LYS A 234 12.70 -5.95 15.92
CA LYS A 234 12.09 -5.45 14.67
C LYS A 234 11.57 -4.02 14.81
N ILE A 235 10.91 -3.69 15.93
CA ILE A 235 10.46 -2.34 16.23
C ILE A 235 11.66 -1.39 16.30
N GLU A 236 12.73 -1.76 17.01
CA GLU A 236 13.93 -0.94 17.13
C GLU A 236 14.56 -0.65 15.75
N GLN A 237 14.70 -1.68 14.90
CA GLN A 237 15.18 -1.52 13.52
C GLN A 237 14.32 -0.54 12.71
N LEU A 238 12.99 -0.71 12.74
CA LEU A 238 12.07 0.17 12.02
C LEU A 238 12.09 1.60 12.56
N THR A 239 12.25 1.78 13.88
CA THR A 239 12.37 3.13 14.47
C THR A 239 13.68 3.80 14.05
N ALA A 240 14.79 3.06 13.99
CA ALA A 240 16.07 3.59 13.50
C ALA A 240 16.02 3.95 12.02
N GLU A 241 15.37 3.12 11.19
CA GLU A 241 15.17 3.41 9.77
C GLU A 241 14.28 4.63 9.56
N THR A 242 13.18 4.74 10.33
CA THR A 242 12.29 5.91 10.27
C THR A 242 13.03 7.18 10.66
N ALA A 243 13.84 7.14 11.72
CA ALA A 243 14.68 8.28 12.13
C ALA A 243 15.68 8.68 11.03
N ARG A 244 16.30 7.70 10.36
CA ARG A 244 17.21 7.94 9.22
C ARG A 244 16.50 8.62 8.06
N LEU A 245 15.32 8.11 7.67
CA LEU A 245 14.52 8.67 6.57
C LEU A 245 14.02 10.08 6.90
N VAL A 246 13.63 10.35 8.15
CA VAL A 246 13.26 11.70 8.60
C VAL A 246 14.45 12.67 8.47
N ALA A 247 15.64 12.27 8.92
CA ALA A 247 16.84 13.10 8.78
C ALA A 247 17.20 13.37 7.30
N GLU A 248 17.04 12.39 6.42
CA GLU A 248 17.26 12.55 4.97
C GLU A 248 16.22 13.51 4.34
N LEU A 249 14.95 13.40 4.74
CA LEU A 249 13.90 14.33 4.30
C LEU A 249 14.13 15.77 4.79
N GLU A 250 14.65 15.94 6.01
CA GLU A 250 15.01 17.26 6.51
C GLU A 250 16.20 17.85 5.77
N ALA A 251 17.22 17.05 5.48
CA ALA A 251 18.39 17.47 4.70
C ALA A 251 18.00 17.89 3.27
N THR A 252 17.14 17.11 2.60
CA THR A 252 16.64 17.44 1.25
C THR A 252 15.77 18.70 1.25
N ARG A 253 14.91 18.88 2.27
CA ARG A 253 14.13 20.13 2.44
C ARG A 253 15.03 21.34 2.69
N ALA A 254 16.10 21.20 3.49
CA ALA A 254 17.06 22.26 3.73
C ALA A 254 17.82 22.64 2.44
N ALA A 255 18.23 21.64 1.65
CA ALA A 255 18.86 21.87 0.35
C ALA A 255 17.90 22.55 -0.65
N ALA A 256 16.62 22.15 -0.66
CA ALA A 256 15.60 22.79 -1.49
C ALA A 256 15.39 24.26 -1.10
N LYS A 257 15.27 24.57 0.20
CA LYS A 257 15.18 25.95 0.70
C LYS A 257 16.40 26.79 0.31
N LYS A 258 17.61 26.23 0.39
CA LYS A 258 18.82 26.93 -0.04
C LYS A 258 18.75 27.28 -1.54
N LYS A 259 18.35 26.33 -2.39
CA LYS A 259 18.18 26.58 -3.83
C LYS A 259 17.09 27.61 -4.12
N GLU A 260 16.00 27.61 -3.35
CA GLU A 260 14.94 28.61 -3.47
C GLU A 260 15.47 30.02 -3.15
N THR A 261 16.23 30.17 -2.05
CA THR A 261 16.86 31.46 -1.72
C THR A 261 17.90 31.91 -2.74
N GLU A 262 18.68 30.98 -3.31
CA GLU A 262 19.61 31.27 -4.40
C GLU A 262 18.86 31.72 -5.66
N PHE A 263 17.75 31.05 -6.00
CA PHE A 263 16.91 31.42 -7.13
C PHE A 263 16.27 32.81 -6.94
N GLU A 264 15.73 33.10 -5.76
CA GLU A 264 15.19 34.42 -5.43
C GLU A 264 16.27 35.51 -5.51
N ALA A 265 17.48 35.25 -5.02
CA ALA A 265 18.59 36.19 -5.14
C ALA A 265 18.99 36.43 -6.61
N THR A 266 19.04 35.38 -7.44
CA THR A 266 19.32 35.54 -8.88
C THR A 266 18.22 36.30 -9.60
N ARG A 267 16.95 36.08 -9.24
CA ARG A 267 15.81 36.81 -9.79
C ARG A 267 15.84 38.29 -9.41
N ALA A 268 16.17 38.61 -8.16
CA ALA A 268 16.32 39.99 -7.70
C ALA A 268 17.48 40.70 -8.42
N ALA A 269 18.61 40.01 -8.62
CA ALA A 269 19.73 40.55 -9.39
C ALA A 269 19.38 40.79 -10.87
N ALA A 270 18.62 39.88 -11.49
CA ALA A 270 18.14 40.04 -12.86
C ALA A 270 17.18 41.24 -12.98
N MET A 271 16.23 41.39 -12.05
CA MET A 271 15.30 42.53 -12.02
C MET A 271 16.04 43.86 -11.87
N LYS A 272 17.06 43.92 -11.00
CA LYS A 272 17.89 45.13 -10.86
C LYS A 272 18.60 45.47 -12.18
N LYS A 273 19.20 44.49 -12.83
CA LYS A 273 19.86 44.69 -14.13
C LYS A 273 18.89 45.15 -15.22
N GLU A 274 17.66 44.62 -15.23
CA GLU A 274 16.61 45.06 -16.15
C GLU A 274 16.23 46.53 -15.92
N THR A 275 16.07 46.95 -14.66
CA THR A 275 15.79 48.37 -14.35
C THR A 275 16.93 49.30 -14.72
N GLU A 276 18.19 48.87 -14.58
CA GLU A 276 19.37 49.64 -15.03
C GLU A 276 19.41 49.76 -16.56
N LEU A 277 19.12 48.67 -17.29
CA LEU A 277 19.03 48.69 -18.75
C LEU A 277 17.87 49.58 -19.24
N GLU A 278 16.73 49.57 -18.57
CA GLU A 278 15.63 50.50 -18.89
C GLU A 278 16.01 51.96 -18.66
N ALA A 279 16.74 52.26 -17.58
CA ALA A 279 17.22 53.61 -17.31
C ALA A 279 18.19 54.10 -18.39
N THR A 280 19.18 53.29 -18.75
CA THR A 280 20.14 53.62 -19.83
C THR A 280 19.46 53.76 -21.19
N ASN A 281 18.46 52.92 -21.50
CA ASN A 281 17.68 53.08 -22.74
C ASN A 281 16.90 54.39 -22.77
N LYS A 282 16.32 54.83 -21.64
CA LYS A 282 15.64 56.13 -21.56
C LYS A 282 16.61 57.29 -21.77
N GLU A 283 17.79 57.22 -21.17
CA GLU A 283 18.85 58.22 -21.35
C GLU A 283 19.31 58.30 -22.83
N LEU A 284 19.60 57.15 -23.45
CA LEU A 284 19.94 57.09 -24.87
C LEU A 284 18.81 57.61 -25.78
N GLN A 285 17.54 57.32 -25.45
CA GLN A 285 16.40 57.89 -26.18
C GLN A 285 16.35 59.43 -26.06
N THR A 286 16.65 59.98 -24.88
CA THR A 286 16.71 61.43 -24.70
C THR A 286 17.86 62.07 -25.47
N GLU A 287 19.05 61.47 -25.47
CA GLU A 287 20.19 61.94 -26.26
C GLU A 287 19.90 61.91 -27.77
N LEU A 288 19.26 60.83 -28.26
CA LEU A 288 18.86 60.73 -29.67
C LEU A 288 17.83 61.80 -30.05
N ALA A 289 16.87 62.10 -29.16
CA ALA A 289 15.91 63.18 -29.38
C ALA A 289 16.60 64.55 -29.43
N GLU A 290 17.57 64.79 -28.55
CA GLU A 290 18.36 66.03 -28.54
C GLU A 290 19.20 66.17 -29.80
N ILE A 291 19.90 65.12 -30.26
CA ILE A 291 20.61 65.10 -31.55
C ILE A 291 19.65 65.40 -32.70
N GLY A 292 18.44 64.83 -32.67
CA GLY A 292 17.38 65.11 -33.64
C GLY A 292 17.00 66.60 -33.67
N HIS A 293 16.84 67.22 -32.49
CA HIS A 293 16.56 68.64 -32.37
C HIS A 293 17.71 69.52 -32.87
N VAL A 294 18.97 69.19 -32.55
CA VAL A 294 20.14 69.92 -33.03
C VAL A 294 20.20 69.88 -34.56
N ARG A 295 20.05 68.69 -35.17
CA ARG A 295 20.03 68.55 -36.64
C ARG A 295 18.88 69.32 -37.30
N GLU A 296 17.73 69.40 -36.64
CA GLU A 296 16.60 70.20 -37.12
C GLU A 296 16.91 71.70 -37.10
N VAL A 297 17.52 72.17 -36.02
CA VAL A 297 17.94 73.57 -35.88
C VAL A 297 19.02 73.92 -36.91
N GLU A 298 20.03 73.07 -37.09
CA GLU A 298 21.08 73.24 -38.10
C GLU A 298 20.49 73.28 -39.52
N ARG A 299 19.52 72.42 -39.84
CA ARG A 299 18.84 72.44 -41.13
C ARG A 299 18.08 73.74 -41.36
N LYS A 300 17.32 74.20 -40.36
CA LYS A 300 16.60 75.48 -40.44
C LYS A 300 17.55 76.66 -40.58
N ALA A 301 18.67 76.66 -39.86
CA ALA A 301 19.69 77.69 -39.98
C ALA A 301 20.29 77.72 -41.39
N ALA A 302 20.64 76.56 -41.95
CA ALA A 302 21.13 76.44 -43.33
C ALA A 302 20.08 76.88 -44.37
N GLU A 303 18.80 76.55 -44.17
CA GLU A 303 17.70 77.04 -45.01
C GLU A 303 17.59 78.57 -44.96
N THR A 304 17.65 79.17 -43.77
CA THR A 304 17.60 80.63 -43.63
C THR A 304 18.79 81.31 -44.29
N GLU A 305 20.00 80.74 -44.17
CA GLU A 305 21.20 81.27 -44.82
C GLU A 305 21.08 81.19 -46.36
N MET A 306 20.55 80.08 -46.88
CA MET A 306 20.29 79.92 -48.31
C MET A 306 19.25 80.93 -48.84
N ASP A 307 18.20 81.21 -48.07
CA ASP A 307 17.19 82.21 -48.42
C ASP A 307 17.77 83.64 -48.40
N GLU A 308 18.61 83.96 -47.42
CA GLU A 308 19.35 85.23 -47.36
C GLU A 308 20.29 85.38 -48.57
N LEU A 309 21.08 84.34 -48.88
CA LEU A 309 21.95 84.33 -50.06
C LEU A 309 21.15 84.46 -51.37
N ARG A 310 19.97 83.83 -51.45
CA ARG A 310 19.07 83.96 -52.61
C ARG A 310 18.54 85.38 -52.75
N LYS A 311 18.17 86.02 -51.63
CA LYS A 311 17.74 87.41 -51.59
C LYS A 311 18.88 88.34 -52.03
N GLU A 312 20.08 88.20 -51.46
CA GLU A 312 21.26 88.96 -51.87
C GLU A 312 21.57 88.77 -53.35
N SER A 313 21.51 87.52 -53.84
CA SER A 313 21.71 87.22 -55.26
C SER A 313 20.68 87.92 -56.13
N SER A 314 19.41 87.99 -55.70
CA SER A 314 18.36 88.69 -56.44
C SER A 314 18.54 90.21 -56.44
N GLU A 315 19.00 90.79 -55.33
CA GLU A 315 19.34 92.22 -55.22
C GLU A 315 20.55 92.57 -56.11
N ARG A 316 21.61 91.76 -56.09
CA ARG A 316 22.77 91.89 -56.99
C ARG A 316 22.35 91.76 -58.45
N LEU A 317 21.48 90.81 -58.79
CA LEU A 317 20.98 90.64 -60.15
C LEU A 317 20.15 91.86 -60.61
N ALA A 318 19.32 92.42 -59.74
CA ALA A 318 18.56 93.64 -60.03
C ALA A 318 19.48 94.86 -60.25
N LEU A 319 20.55 94.97 -59.46
CA LEU A 319 21.58 96.00 -59.64
C LEU A 319 22.32 95.82 -60.98
N VAL A 320 22.73 94.59 -61.31
CA VAL A 320 23.33 94.25 -62.60
C VAL A 320 22.37 94.61 -63.75
N GLN A 321 21.09 94.29 -63.65
CA GLN A 321 20.11 94.63 -64.67
C GLN A 321 19.93 96.15 -64.82
N ASN A 322 19.92 96.91 -63.72
CA ASN A 322 19.88 98.37 -63.75
C ASN A 322 21.14 98.97 -64.37
N LEU A 323 22.33 98.49 -64.00
CA LEU A 323 23.60 98.91 -64.59
C LEU A 323 23.67 98.51 -66.07
N SER A 324 23.15 97.35 -66.46
CA SER A 324 23.08 96.92 -67.86
C SER A 324 22.18 97.84 -68.68
N LYS A 325 21.01 98.24 -68.16
CA LYS A 325 20.16 99.26 -68.81
C LYS A 325 20.86 100.60 -68.91
N HIS A 326 21.62 100.98 -67.89
CA HIS A 326 22.41 102.20 -67.93
C HIS A 326 23.54 102.11 -68.96
N ALA A 327 24.20 100.95 -69.07
CA ALA A 327 25.20 100.66 -70.08
C ALA A 327 24.58 100.66 -71.50
N GLU A 328 23.41 100.07 -71.72
CA GLU A 328 22.67 100.17 -72.99
C GLU A 328 22.31 101.63 -73.32
N ASN A 329 21.87 102.41 -72.34
CA ASN A 329 21.60 103.84 -72.53
C ASN A 329 22.87 104.63 -72.87
N LEU A 330 24.00 104.32 -72.23
CA LEU A 330 25.31 104.89 -72.55
C LEU A 330 25.82 104.41 -73.91
N GLU A 331 25.58 103.16 -74.31
CA GLU A 331 25.88 102.65 -75.65
C GLU A 331 25.01 103.34 -76.72
N LEU A 332 23.73 103.60 -76.44
CA LEU A 332 22.87 104.43 -77.29
C LEU A 332 23.43 105.87 -77.39
N GLN A 333 24.04 106.39 -76.34
CA GLN A 333 24.71 107.69 -76.34
C GLN A 333 26.06 107.66 -77.08
N ILE A 334 26.80 106.54 -77.00
CA ILE A 334 28.07 106.29 -77.70
C ILE A 334 27.85 105.97 -79.19
N LYS A 335 26.68 105.47 -79.61
CA LYS A 335 26.29 105.31 -81.03
C LYS A 335 26.25 106.63 -81.82
N GLY A 336 26.47 107.79 -81.18
CA GLY A 336 26.79 109.07 -81.80
C GLY A 336 28.26 109.25 -82.23
N PHE A 337 29.16 108.30 -81.93
CA PHE A 337 30.55 108.32 -82.33
C PHE A 337 30.94 107.02 -83.05
N VAL A 338 31.31 107.18 -84.33
CA VAL A 338 31.83 106.10 -85.19
C VAL A 338 33.30 105.86 -84.84
N VAL A 339 33.58 104.80 -84.09
CA VAL A 339 34.92 104.23 -83.96
C VAL A 339 35.07 103.12 -84.99
N VAL A 340 35.84 103.40 -86.02
CA VAL A 340 36.31 102.44 -87.02
C VAL A 340 37.36 101.56 -86.36
N GLN A 341 37.04 100.28 -86.14
CA GLN A 341 38.08 99.24 -86.02
C GLN A 341 37.85 98.17 -87.08
N ASN A 342 38.91 98.05 -87.88
CA ASN A 342 39.02 97.20 -89.05
C ASN A 342 38.92 95.72 -88.68
N ASN A 343 38.09 95.02 -89.44
CA ASN A 343 38.16 93.57 -89.60
C ASN A 343 39.57 93.12 -89.97
N LYS A 344 40.07 92.08 -89.31
CA LYS A 344 40.94 91.08 -89.94
C LYS A 344 40.54 89.67 -89.52
N PRO A 345 40.74 88.69 -90.43
CA PRO A 345 40.03 87.42 -90.45
C PRO A 345 40.81 86.29 -89.76
N GLU A 346 40.06 85.29 -89.33
CA GLU A 346 40.53 83.94 -89.01
C GLU A 346 41.41 83.39 -90.15
N SER A 347 42.59 82.89 -89.81
CA SER A 347 43.44 82.08 -90.70
C SER A 347 44.46 81.29 -89.87
N GLY A 348 44.59 79.99 -90.16
CA GLY A 348 45.62 79.08 -89.63
C GLY A 348 45.00 78.05 -88.68
N ASP A 349 44.57 76.88 -89.12
CA ASP A 349 45.34 75.83 -89.81
C ASP A 349 46.66 75.49 -89.09
N GLY A 350 46.74 74.24 -88.62
CA GLY A 350 47.97 73.51 -88.31
C GLY A 350 48.98 74.17 -87.35
N MET A 351 48.71 74.15 -86.04
CA MET A 351 49.78 74.21 -85.04
C MET A 351 49.67 72.99 -84.13
N ALA A 352 50.48 71.97 -84.41
CA ALA A 352 50.87 71.04 -83.36
C ALA A 352 51.53 71.89 -82.27
N ASN A 353 50.79 72.18 -81.20
CA ASN A 353 51.32 72.84 -80.02
C ASN A 353 52.41 71.93 -79.45
N TYR A 354 53.66 72.21 -79.82
CA TYR A 354 54.81 71.63 -79.15
C TYR A 354 54.83 72.20 -77.73
N VAL A 355 54.19 71.48 -76.82
CA VAL A 355 54.26 71.75 -75.38
C VAL A 355 55.73 71.67 -74.98
N PRO A 356 56.32 72.72 -74.39
CA PRO A 356 57.70 72.70 -73.94
C PRO A 356 57.95 71.48 -73.04
N ALA A 357 59.10 70.81 -73.19
CA ALA A 357 59.42 69.56 -72.48
C ALA A 357 59.25 69.67 -70.95
N ASP A 358 59.45 70.87 -70.38
CA ASP A 358 59.27 71.13 -68.95
C ASP A 358 57.80 71.15 -68.49
N VAL A 359 56.87 71.51 -69.37
CA VAL A 359 55.42 71.47 -69.10
C VAL A 359 54.94 70.02 -69.17
N HIS A 360 55.36 69.27 -70.19
CA HIS A 360 55.06 67.84 -70.30
C HIS A 360 55.64 67.04 -69.11
N ARG A 361 56.85 67.38 -68.65
CA ARG A 361 57.46 66.76 -67.46
C ARG A 361 56.67 67.08 -66.17
N ARG A 362 56.08 68.28 -66.06
CA ARG A 362 55.21 68.64 -64.93
C ARG A 362 53.88 67.89 -64.97
N GLU A 363 53.27 67.77 -66.15
CA GLU A 363 52.04 67.01 -66.35
C GLU A 363 52.24 65.51 -66.07
N ILE A 364 53.34 64.92 -66.53
CA ILE A 364 53.71 63.53 -66.19
C ILE A 364 53.82 63.36 -64.68
N LYS A 365 54.56 64.24 -63.98
CA LYS A 365 54.68 64.16 -62.51
C LYS A 365 53.33 64.32 -61.79
N GLN A 366 52.43 65.14 -62.33
CA GLN A 366 51.09 65.30 -61.77
C GLN A 366 50.22 64.05 -62.01
N LEU A 367 50.35 63.41 -63.17
CA LEU A 367 49.69 62.13 -63.47
C LEU A 367 50.25 61.00 -62.59
N GLU A 368 51.56 60.93 -62.39
CA GLU A 368 52.21 59.96 -61.50
C GLU A 368 51.74 60.09 -60.06
N ARG A 369 51.59 61.33 -59.55
CA ARG A 369 51.02 61.59 -58.21
C ARG A 369 49.57 61.13 -58.11
N ARG A 370 48.73 61.51 -59.08
CA ARG A 370 47.32 61.08 -59.12
C ARG A 370 47.21 59.56 -59.21
N MET A 371 48.07 58.91 -59.98
CA MET A 371 48.12 57.45 -60.07
C MET A 371 48.52 56.82 -58.74
N SER A 372 49.50 57.39 -58.04
CA SER A 372 49.93 56.91 -56.72
C SER A 372 48.83 57.08 -55.67
N GLU A 373 48.12 58.21 -55.68
CA GLU A 373 46.94 58.45 -54.83
C GLU A 373 45.83 57.43 -55.08
N GLU A 374 45.56 57.11 -56.35
CA GLU A 374 44.52 56.14 -56.70
C GLU A 374 44.92 54.70 -56.36
N VAL A 375 46.20 54.35 -56.49
CA VAL A 375 46.72 53.05 -56.05
C VAL A 375 46.62 52.91 -54.52
N ALA A 376 46.92 53.98 -53.76
CA ALA A 376 46.77 53.97 -52.31
C ALA A 376 45.31 53.75 -51.89
N LYS A 377 44.36 54.46 -52.50
CA LYS A 377 42.93 54.24 -52.26
C LYS A 377 42.47 52.83 -52.62
N ASN A 378 42.94 52.29 -53.74
CA ASN A 378 42.61 50.92 -54.14
C ASN A 378 43.12 49.88 -53.14
N LEU A 379 44.29 50.10 -52.54
CA LEU A 379 44.79 49.24 -51.45
C LEU A 379 43.91 49.33 -50.21
N GLU A 380 43.50 50.53 -49.81
CA GLU A 380 42.56 50.72 -48.68
C GLU A 380 41.21 50.02 -48.94
N PHE A 381 40.69 50.08 -50.17
CA PHE A 381 39.46 49.37 -50.54
C PHE A 381 39.63 47.85 -50.48
N GLU A 382 40.78 47.32 -50.92
CA GLU A 382 41.02 45.87 -50.86
C GLU A 382 41.19 45.38 -49.41
N ASP A 383 41.83 46.18 -48.55
CA ASP A 383 41.92 45.90 -47.12
C ASP A 383 40.54 45.92 -46.44
N MET A 384 39.70 46.94 -46.73
CA MET A 384 38.32 46.97 -46.24
C MET A 384 37.50 45.77 -46.75
N ARG A 385 37.63 45.42 -48.03
CA ARG A 385 36.97 44.24 -48.61
C ARG A 385 37.39 42.96 -47.89
N LYS A 386 38.68 42.82 -47.59
CA LYS A 386 39.20 41.66 -46.84
C LYS A 386 38.61 41.60 -45.44
N MET A 387 38.55 42.73 -44.72
CA MET A 387 37.91 42.78 -43.39
C MET A 387 36.44 42.34 -43.45
N TYR A 388 35.67 42.81 -44.44
CA TYR A 388 34.27 42.38 -44.58
C TYR A 388 34.12 40.89 -44.90
N ILE A 389 35.02 40.33 -45.71
CA ILE A 389 35.03 38.89 -45.99
C ILE A 389 35.31 38.10 -44.71
N ASP A 390 36.28 38.53 -43.91
CA ASP A 390 36.64 37.88 -42.65
C ASP A 390 35.49 37.97 -41.62
N GLU A 391 34.82 39.11 -41.53
CA GLU A 391 33.63 39.28 -40.68
C GLU A 391 32.48 38.38 -41.13
N ILE A 392 32.19 38.32 -42.43
CA ILE A 392 31.18 37.41 -42.99
C ILE A 392 31.52 35.95 -42.67
N ASN A 393 32.79 35.57 -42.75
CA ASN A 393 33.24 34.21 -42.43
C ASN A 393 33.08 33.90 -40.93
N CYS A 394 33.40 34.86 -40.06
CA CYS A 394 33.16 34.74 -38.62
C CYS A 394 31.66 34.58 -38.31
N LEU A 395 30.81 35.42 -38.90
CA LEU A 395 29.36 35.33 -38.75
C LEU A 395 28.80 33.99 -39.23
N LYS A 396 29.28 33.47 -40.37
CA LYS A 396 28.90 32.13 -40.86
C LYS A 396 29.29 31.02 -39.88
N ALA A 397 30.48 31.09 -39.29
CA ALA A 397 30.92 30.13 -38.28
C ALA A 397 30.04 30.20 -37.02
N ASN A 398 29.68 31.40 -36.57
CA ASN A 398 28.80 31.61 -35.42
C ASN A 398 27.39 31.07 -35.68
N VAL A 399 26.82 31.31 -36.87
CA VAL A 399 25.52 30.75 -37.25
C VAL A 399 25.56 29.22 -37.23
N LYS A 400 26.59 28.61 -37.80
CA LYS A 400 26.74 27.15 -37.80
C LYS A 400 26.89 26.58 -36.38
N ALA A 401 27.64 27.26 -35.51
CA ALA A 401 27.75 26.86 -34.11
C ALA A 401 26.41 26.98 -33.36
N ALA A 402 25.66 28.07 -33.61
CA ALA A 402 24.33 28.26 -33.03
C ALA A 402 23.32 27.20 -33.50
N GLU A 403 23.35 26.83 -34.79
CA GLU A 403 22.53 25.74 -35.33
C GLU A 403 22.86 24.39 -34.68
N GLN A 404 24.15 24.09 -34.49
CA GLN A 404 24.58 22.86 -33.80
C GLN A 404 24.08 22.82 -32.35
N VAL A 405 24.19 23.93 -31.61
CA VAL A 405 23.66 24.02 -30.25
C VAL A 405 22.14 23.87 -30.22
N TYR A 406 21.43 24.50 -31.17
CA TYR A 406 19.98 24.39 -31.26
C TYR A 406 19.52 22.96 -31.56
N THR A 407 20.18 22.28 -32.49
CA THR A 407 19.87 20.88 -32.83
C THR A 407 20.16 19.94 -31.67
N ALA A 408 21.31 20.09 -30.99
CA ALA A 408 21.65 19.32 -29.79
C ALA A 408 20.60 19.55 -28.67
N SER A 409 20.28 20.81 -28.36
CA SER A 409 19.28 21.16 -27.35
C SER A 409 17.91 20.57 -27.69
N ARG A 410 17.50 20.60 -28.96
CA ARG A 410 16.24 19.99 -29.40
C ARG A 410 16.23 18.47 -29.19
N THR A 411 17.34 17.78 -29.45
CA THR A 411 17.42 16.33 -29.19
C THR A 411 17.37 16.00 -27.71
N GLU A 412 18.03 16.78 -26.86
CA GLU A 412 17.98 16.62 -25.40
C GLU A 412 16.57 16.84 -24.87
N ILE A 413 15.87 17.89 -25.33
CA ILE A 413 14.48 18.15 -24.94
C ILE A 413 13.58 16.98 -25.34
N GLN A 414 13.76 16.43 -26.54
CA GLN A 414 12.98 15.27 -26.99
C GLN A 414 13.24 14.03 -26.13
N GLN A 415 14.51 13.74 -25.81
CA GLN A 415 14.85 12.63 -24.91
C GLN A 415 14.22 12.79 -23.53
N ARG A 416 14.28 14.00 -22.97
CA ARG A 416 13.63 14.30 -21.67
C ARG A 416 12.12 14.10 -21.73
N PHE A 417 11.49 14.48 -22.84
CA PHE A 417 10.05 14.27 -23.03
C PHE A 417 9.70 12.77 -23.08
N ASP A 418 10.48 11.98 -23.83
CA ASP A 418 10.28 10.54 -23.94
C ASP A 418 10.51 9.83 -22.58
N ASP A 419 11.52 10.25 -21.82
CA ASP A 419 11.79 9.77 -20.45
C ASP A 419 10.63 10.09 -19.49
N ILE A 420 10.09 11.32 -19.55
CA ILE A 420 8.93 11.72 -18.74
C ILE A 420 7.73 10.86 -19.08
N LYS A 421 7.48 10.63 -20.37
CA LYS A 421 6.37 9.79 -20.84
C LYS A 421 6.51 8.35 -20.35
N ALA A 422 7.70 7.77 -20.46
CA ALA A 422 7.97 6.41 -19.95
C ALA A 422 7.74 6.33 -18.44
N ARG A 423 8.14 7.36 -17.68
CA ARG A 423 7.87 7.45 -16.24
C ARG A 423 6.38 7.56 -15.94
N ASP A 424 5.63 8.36 -16.69
CA ASP A 424 4.19 8.49 -16.52
C ASP A 424 3.47 7.14 -16.77
N ASP A 425 3.89 6.39 -17.79
CA ASP A 425 3.37 5.04 -18.06
C ASP A 425 3.63 4.10 -16.87
N THR A 426 4.84 4.11 -16.30
CA THR A 426 5.14 3.30 -15.10
C THR A 426 4.33 3.71 -13.86
N ILE A 427 4.04 5.01 -13.70
CA ILE A 427 3.20 5.51 -12.60
C ILE A 427 1.77 5.01 -12.76
N VAL A 428 1.23 4.99 -13.99
CA VAL A 428 -0.10 4.46 -14.27
C VAL A 428 -0.17 2.96 -13.93
N ASP A 429 0.83 2.17 -14.32
CA ASP A 429 0.90 0.75 -13.99
C ASP A 429 0.99 0.50 -12.48
N LEU A 430 1.82 1.26 -11.77
CA LEU A 430 1.93 1.15 -10.31
C LEU A 430 0.62 1.52 -9.60
N ARG A 431 -0.09 2.55 -10.08
CA ARG A 431 -1.43 2.91 -9.56
C ARG A 431 -2.42 1.77 -9.74
N LYS A 432 -2.40 1.10 -10.90
CA LYS A 432 -3.26 -0.06 -11.17
C LYS A 432 -2.94 -1.25 -10.26
N GLN A 433 -1.66 -1.48 -9.97
CA GLN A 433 -1.27 -2.52 -9.02
C GLN A 433 -1.72 -2.18 -7.58
N LEU A 434 -1.56 -0.92 -7.18
CA LEU A 434 -2.03 -0.45 -5.86
C LEU A 434 -3.54 -0.61 -5.70
N THR A 435 -4.33 -0.28 -6.73
CA THR A 435 -5.79 -0.51 -6.66
C THR A 435 -6.14 -1.98 -6.51
N GLY A 436 -5.45 -2.88 -7.24
CA GLY A 436 -5.67 -4.32 -7.11
C GLY A 436 -5.31 -4.87 -5.72
N LEU A 437 -4.19 -4.41 -5.14
CA LEU A 437 -3.80 -4.76 -3.78
C LEU A 437 -4.79 -4.21 -2.74
N GLN A 438 -5.30 -2.99 -2.95
CA GLN A 438 -6.27 -2.39 -2.06
C GLN A 438 -7.60 -3.17 -2.06
N GLU A 439 -8.07 -3.63 -3.22
CA GLU A 439 -9.24 -4.51 -3.33
C GLU A 439 -8.99 -5.84 -2.59
N GLN A 440 -7.81 -6.44 -2.74
CA GLN A 440 -7.46 -7.66 -2.02
C GLN A 440 -7.46 -7.47 -0.50
N VAL A 441 -6.90 -6.36 -0.01
CA VAL A 441 -6.92 -6.01 1.42
C VAL A 441 -8.35 -5.83 1.92
N GLN A 442 -9.23 -5.19 1.16
CA GLN A 442 -10.65 -5.05 1.53
C GLN A 442 -11.33 -6.42 1.66
N VAL A 443 -11.12 -7.32 0.70
CA VAL A 443 -11.71 -8.67 0.75
C VAL A 443 -11.21 -9.45 1.95
N LEU A 444 -9.89 -9.43 2.20
CA LEU A 444 -9.30 -10.12 3.36
C LEU A 444 -9.77 -9.52 4.69
N THR A 445 -9.96 -8.20 4.74
CA THR A 445 -10.50 -7.52 5.93
C THR A 445 -11.93 -7.96 6.19
N ALA A 446 -12.79 -7.95 5.15
CA ALA A 446 -14.16 -8.42 5.26
C ALA A 446 -14.23 -9.90 5.69
N GLN A 447 -13.33 -10.74 5.17
CA GLN A 447 -13.24 -12.15 5.58
C GLN A 447 -12.84 -12.29 7.05
N SER A 448 -11.87 -11.50 7.53
CA SER A 448 -11.47 -11.47 8.94
C SER A 448 -12.62 -11.05 9.85
N ASP A 449 -13.39 -10.03 9.44
CA ASP A 449 -14.54 -9.53 10.20
C ASP A 449 -15.66 -10.57 10.29
N ILE A 450 -15.90 -11.32 9.21
CA ILE A 450 -16.86 -12.43 9.20
C ILE A 450 -16.41 -13.52 10.18
N PHE A 451 -15.15 -13.96 10.09
CA PHE A 451 -14.64 -14.98 11.02
C PHE A 451 -14.69 -14.52 12.47
N GLN A 452 -14.37 -13.25 12.75
CA GLN A 452 -14.47 -12.71 14.11
C GLN A 452 -15.92 -12.80 14.63
N LYS A 453 -16.90 -12.38 13.81
CA LYS A 453 -18.32 -12.47 14.18
C LYS A 453 -18.77 -13.92 14.38
N ASP A 454 -18.33 -14.84 13.52
CA ASP A 454 -18.65 -16.26 13.64
C ASP A 454 -18.06 -16.86 14.94
N PHE A 455 -16.82 -16.50 15.29
CA PHE A 455 -16.22 -16.92 16.56
C PHE A 455 -16.93 -16.36 17.79
N GLU A 456 -17.36 -15.10 17.72
CA GLU A 456 -18.14 -14.47 18.80
C GLU A 456 -19.51 -15.15 18.95
N ALA A 457 -20.21 -15.40 17.85
CA ALA A 457 -21.49 -16.10 17.84
C ALA A 457 -21.37 -17.55 18.37
N GLU A 458 -20.34 -18.30 17.97
CA GLU A 458 -20.09 -19.64 18.49
C GLU A 458 -19.76 -19.60 19.99
N ARG A 459 -19.02 -18.58 20.45
CA ARG A 459 -18.72 -18.40 21.87
C ARG A 459 -19.99 -18.13 22.67
N THR A 460 -20.88 -17.26 22.19
CA THR A 460 -22.15 -16.97 22.88
C THR A 460 -23.05 -18.21 22.91
N ALA A 461 -23.17 -18.94 21.80
CA ALA A 461 -23.95 -20.18 21.73
C ALA A 461 -23.42 -21.25 22.71
N ARG A 462 -22.09 -21.41 22.81
CA ARG A 462 -21.48 -22.33 23.80
C ARG A 462 -21.73 -21.90 25.23
N GLN A 463 -21.73 -20.61 25.52
CA GLN A 463 -22.03 -20.09 26.85
C GLN A 463 -23.49 -20.34 27.23
N GLU A 464 -24.43 -20.11 26.31
CA GLU A 464 -25.84 -20.42 26.49
C GLU A 464 -26.04 -21.91 26.75
N LEU A 465 -25.46 -22.78 25.93
CA LEU A 465 -25.56 -24.24 26.10
C LEU A 465 -24.95 -24.72 27.43
N ALA A 466 -23.85 -24.10 27.88
CA ALA A 466 -23.28 -24.40 29.19
C ALA A 466 -24.21 -23.95 30.35
N SER A 467 -24.89 -22.81 30.19
CA SER A 467 -25.87 -22.32 31.17
C SER A 467 -27.12 -23.20 31.23
N GLU A 468 -27.64 -23.65 30.09
CA GLU A 468 -28.76 -24.59 30.01
C GLU A 468 -28.38 -25.94 30.60
N LYS A 469 -27.19 -26.46 30.28
CA LYS A 469 -26.68 -27.68 30.90
C LYS A 469 -26.65 -27.57 32.43
N SER A 470 -26.18 -26.44 32.95
CA SER A 470 -26.14 -26.19 34.40
C SER A 470 -27.55 -26.13 34.99
N ARG A 471 -28.51 -25.50 34.29
CA ARG A 471 -29.92 -25.47 34.68
C ARG A 471 -30.51 -26.88 34.75
N ILE A 472 -30.36 -27.68 33.69
CA ILE A 472 -30.88 -29.06 33.61
C ILE A 472 -30.27 -29.94 34.70
N LEU A 473 -28.97 -29.82 34.97
CA LEU A 473 -28.34 -30.57 36.07
C LEU A 473 -28.94 -30.19 37.43
N SER A 474 -29.18 -28.91 37.68
CA SER A 474 -29.82 -28.46 38.92
C SER A 474 -31.26 -28.99 39.06
N GLU A 475 -32.03 -29.00 37.96
CA GLU A 475 -33.39 -29.57 37.93
C GLU A 475 -33.35 -31.09 38.16
N PHE A 476 -32.40 -31.78 37.55
CA PHE A 476 -32.18 -33.21 37.74
C PHE A 476 -31.85 -33.54 39.20
N GLU A 477 -30.97 -32.77 39.86
CA GLU A 477 -30.66 -32.96 41.29
C GLU A 477 -31.89 -32.75 42.19
N VAL A 478 -32.77 -31.81 41.86
CA VAL A 478 -34.04 -31.60 42.58
C VAL A 478 -34.98 -32.78 42.37
N LEU A 479 -35.12 -33.26 41.13
CA LEU A 479 -35.96 -34.41 40.80
C LEU A 479 -35.43 -35.69 41.46
N GLN A 480 -34.11 -35.90 41.45
CA GLN A 480 -33.47 -37.03 42.12
C GLN A 480 -33.76 -37.00 43.62
N ARG A 481 -33.59 -35.84 44.28
CA ARG A 481 -33.97 -35.66 45.70
C ARG A 481 -35.45 -35.98 45.92
N ARG A 482 -36.35 -35.45 45.10
CA ARG A 482 -37.80 -35.73 45.22
C ARG A 482 -38.11 -37.21 45.03
N ASN A 483 -37.47 -37.87 44.06
CA ASN A 483 -37.64 -39.29 43.81
C ASN A 483 -37.18 -40.11 45.02
N THR A 484 -36.00 -39.82 45.59
CA THR A 484 -35.54 -40.50 46.82
C THR A 484 -36.51 -40.32 47.98
N VAL A 485 -37.06 -39.11 48.19
CA VAL A 485 -38.07 -38.85 49.23
C VAL A 485 -39.33 -39.69 48.96
N LEU A 486 -39.85 -39.69 47.73
CA LEU A 486 -41.03 -40.50 47.39
C LEU A 486 -40.78 -42.00 47.55
N THR A 487 -39.62 -42.52 47.14
CA THR A 487 -39.24 -43.93 47.36
C THR A 487 -39.21 -44.26 48.85
N THR A 488 -38.63 -43.38 49.69
CA THR A 488 -38.67 -43.58 51.15
C THR A 488 -40.10 -43.57 51.69
N GLN A 489 -40.96 -42.68 51.20
CA GLN A 489 -42.35 -42.61 51.62
C GLN A 489 -43.14 -43.86 51.19
N VAL A 490 -42.96 -44.33 49.95
CA VAL A 490 -43.55 -45.58 49.45
C VAL A 490 -43.08 -46.76 50.30
N SER A 491 -41.77 -46.92 50.50
CA SER A 491 -41.22 -48.01 51.32
C SER A 491 -41.76 -47.99 52.76
N ARG A 492 -41.97 -46.80 53.33
CA ARG A 492 -42.59 -46.65 54.64
C ARG A 492 -44.07 -47.06 54.62
N THR A 493 -44.84 -46.64 53.62
CA THR A 493 -46.24 -47.06 53.48
C THR A 493 -46.37 -48.56 53.19
N GLU A 494 -45.44 -49.16 52.46
CA GLU A 494 -45.36 -50.60 52.22
C GLU A 494 -45.04 -51.34 53.52
N SER A 495 -44.06 -50.87 54.30
CA SER A 495 -43.76 -51.41 55.63
C SER A 495 -44.95 -51.29 56.58
N GLU A 496 -45.64 -50.15 56.60
CA GLU A 496 -46.84 -49.93 57.41
C GLU A 496 -47.98 -50.87 56.95
N ARG A 497 -48.17 -51.06 55.63
CA ARG A 497 -49.11 -52.03 55.07
C ARG A 497 -48.76 -53.47 55.44
N GLU A 498 -47.48 -53.84 55.40
CA GLU A 498 -47.01 -55.15 55.84
C GLU A 498 -47.25 -55.37 57.33
N GLU A 499 -46.97 -54.38 58.17
CA GLU A 499 -47.23 -54.47 59.61
C GLU A 499 -48.73 -54.59 59.90
N ILE A 500 -49.57 -53.83 59.20
CA ILE A 500 -51.03 -53.93 59.30
C ILE A 500 -51.50 -55.31 58.81
N ALA A 501 -50.98 -55.80 57.69
CA ALA A 501 -51.28 -57.12 57.17
C ALA A 501 -50.83 -58.23 58.13
N LYS A 502 -49.66 -58.10 58.78
CA LYS A 502 -49.17 -59.03 59.80
C LYS A 502 -50.06 -59.00 61.05
N ARG A 503 -50.45 -57.82 61.54
CA ARG A 503 -51.40 -57.70 62.67
C ARG A 503 -52.77 -58.28 62.33
N ALA A 504 -53.27 -58.04 61.11
CA ALA A 504 -54.52 -58.63 60.65
C ALA A 504 -54.41 -60.16 60.53
N ALA A 505 -53.29 -60.68 60.02
CA ALA A 505 -53.02 -62.11 59.96
C ALA A 505 -52.96 -62.73 61.36
N ILE A 506 -52.30 -62.08 62.33
CA ILE A 506 -52.27 -62.53 63.74
C ILE A 506 -53.68 -62.52 64.35
N MET A 507 -54.48 -61.48 64.15
CA MET A 507 -55.88 -61.45 64.61
C MET A 507 -56.73 -62.56 63.98
N VAL A 508 -56.53 -62.87 62.68
CA VAL A 508 -57.21 -63.98 62.01
C VAL A 508 -56.72 -65.33 62.57
N GLN A 509 -55.43 -65.45 62.88
CA GLN A 509 -54.84 -66.65 63.48
C GLN A 509 -55.32 -66.87 64.92
N GLU A 510 -55.46 -65.80 65.72
CA GLU A 510 -56.07 -65.82 67.06
C GLU A 510 -57.57 -66.14 67.00
N ALA A 511 -58.30 -65.62 66.00
CA ALA A 511 -59.69 -65.95 65.76
C ALA A 511 -59.92 -67.39 65.27
N THR A 512 -58.92 -67.99 64.62
CA THR A 512 -58.96 -69.40 64.15
C THR A 512 -58.32 -70.38 65.15
N SER A 513 -57.53 -69.90 66.12
CA SER A 513 -56.91 -70.71 67.19
C SER A 513 -57.89 -71.16 68.30
N SER A 514 -59.17 -70.76 68.24
CA SER A 514 -60.25 -71.31 69.09
C SER A 514 -61.05 -72.43 68.43
N GLN A 515 -60.57 -72.98 67.31
CA GLN A 515 -61.18 -74.15 66.68
C GLN A 515 -60.09 -75.03 66.05
N GLU A 516 -59.41 -75.84 66.87
CA GLU A 516 -58.53 -76.90 66.35
C GLU A 516 -59.35 -78.06 65.78
N GLY A 517 -59.10 -78.39 64.51
CA GLY A 517 -59.07 -79.79 64.05
C GLY A 517 -60.02 -80.19 62.92
N ALA A 518 -59.41 -80.87 61.93
CA ALA A 518 -59.96 -81.73 60.85
C ALA A 518 -60.18 -81.04 59.48
N ALA A 519 -59.26 -81.20 58.52
CA ALA A 519 -59.10 -82.35 57.59
C ALA A 519 -60.07 -82.26 56.39
N ASP A 520 -59.77 -82.60 55.13
CA ASP A 520 -58.58 -83.04 54.39
C ASP A 520 -59.06 -83.24 52.92
N THR A 521 -58.14 -83.18 51.95
CA THR A 521 -58.16 -83.81 50.59
C THR A 521 -59.36 -83.53 49.64
N THR A 522 -59.20 -83.03 48.40
CA THR A 522 -58.80 -83.84 47.22
C THR A 522 -58.67 -83.01 45.93
N THR A 523 -57.51 -83.16 45.24
CA THR A 523 -57.29 -83.47 43.79
C THR A 523 -58.27 -82.93 42.73
N SER A 524 -57.85 -82.36 41.60
CA SER A 524 -56.94 -82.95 40.61
C SER A 524 -56.58 -81.98 39.47
N ALA A 525 -55.49 -82.32 38.79
CA ALA A 525 -54.86 -81.64 37.66
C ALA A 525 -55.64 -81.63 36.33
N SER A 526 -55.32 -80.66 35.46
CA SER A 526 -54.71 -80.88 34.12
C SER A 526 -55.24 -79.98 32.98
N SER A 527 -54.29 -79.40 32.25
CA SER A 527 -54.25 -79.08 30.80
C SER A 527 -55.19 -78.02 30.16
N THR A 528 -54.53 -77.01 29.55
CA THR A 528 -54.88 -76.20 28.35
C THR A 528 -55.62 -76.99 27.24
N PRO A 529 -56.39 -76.42 26.26
CA PRO A 529 -56.21 -75.09 25.60
C PRO A 529 -57.50 -74.35 25.09
N THR A 530 -57.30 -73.15 24.53
CA THR A 530 -58.08 -72.41 23.47
C THR A 530 -59.53 -71.90 23.67
N ASP A 531 -59.70 -70.69 23.13
CA ASP A 531 -60.88 -70.01 22.58
C ASP A 531 -61.65 -68.94 23.41
N GLU A 532 -61.45 -67.70 22.93
CA GLU A 532 -62.15 -66.41 23.04
C GLU A 532 -63.70 -66.45 22.93
N PRO A 533 -64.47 -65.34 23.05
CA PRO A 533 -64.14 -63.89 23.05
C PRO A 533 -64.70 -63.14 24.29
N GLU A 534 -64.34 -61.90 24.63
CA GLU A 534 -64.68 -60.64 23.95
C GLU A 534 -63.75 -59.53 24.48
N ASP A 535 -62.72 -59.19 23.72
CA ASP A 535 -61.96 -57.95 23.88
C ASP A 535 -62.64 -56.86 23.04
N GLU A 536 -63.29 -55.91 23.73
CA GLU A 536 -63.70 -54.64 23.12
C GLU A 536 -62.44 -53.85 22.73
N GLN A 537 -62.21 -53.82 21.42
CA GLN A 537 -61.27 -53.00 20.68
C GLN A 537 -61.02 -51.62 21.31
N LYS A 538 -59.90 -51.49 22.02
CA LYS A 538 -59.18 -50.21 22.12
C LYS A 538 -57.85 -50.39 21.42
N GLU A 539 -57.86 -50.03 20.13
CA GLU A 539 -56.70 -50.00 19.25
C GLU A 539 -55.46 -49.45 19.98
N PRO A 540 -54.25 -49.99 19.72
CA PRO A 540 -53.04 -49.37 20.21
C PRO A 540 -52.97 -47.97 19.61
N LEU A 541 -53.06 -46.96 20.47
CA LEU A 541 -52.89 -45.56 20.12
C LEU A 541 -51.60 -45.43 19.31
N SER A 542 -51.75 -45.25 17.99
CA SER A 542 -50.64 -45.04 17.09
C SER A 542 -49.86 -43.81 17.57
N LEU A 543 -48.64 -44.04 18.09
CA LEU A 543 -47.78 -43.00 18.66
C LEU A 543 -47.28 -41.98 17.62
N LEU A 544 -47.47 -42.27 16.33
CA LEU A 544 -47.04 -41.43 15.22
C LEU A 544 -48.28 -40.73 14.61
N ARG A 545 -48.37 -39.42 14.80
CA ARG A 545 -49.45 -38.59 14.24
C ARG A 545 -48.90 -37.52 13.30
N CYS A 546 -49.63 -37.27 12.22
CA CYS A 546 -49.33 -36.15 11.34
C CYS A 546 -49.64 -34.82 12.06
N PRO A 547 -48.68 -33.87 12.17
CA PRO A 547 -48.93 -32.61 12.87
C PRO A 547 -49.92 -31.70 12.12
N LEU A 548 -50.18 -31.95 10.83
CA LEU A 548 -51.05 -31.13 9.99
C LEU A 548 -52.52 -31.55 10.05
N CYS A 549 -52.80 -32.86 10.00
CA CYS A 549 -54.19 -33.36 10.00
C CYS A 549 -54.53 -34.24 11.22
N LEU A 550 -53.57 -34.46 12.12
CA LEU A 550 -53.70 -35.23 13.37
C LEU A 550 -54.13 -36.70 13.21
N LYS A 551 -54.13 -37.23 11.99
CA LYS A 551 -54.35 -38.66 11.73
C LYS A 551 -53.19 -39.50 12.29
N GLY A 552 -53.54 -40.64 12.86
CA GLY A 552 -52.61 -41.59 13.46
C GLY A 552 -52.16 -42.68 12.48
N TYR A 553 -50.87 -43.01 12.51
CA TYR A 553 -50.24 -43.96 11.59
C TYR A 553 -49.49 -45.03 12.39
N LYS A 554 -49.63 -46.29 11.96
CA LYS A 554 -49.06 -47.43 12.69
C LYS A 554 -47.53 -47.51 12.59
N ASP A 555 -46.96 -46.90 11.55
CA ASP A 555 -45.53 -46.95 11.23
C ASP A 555 -45.05 -45.64 10.57
N PHE A 556 -43.74 -45.38 10.64
CA PHE A 556 -43.12 -44.15 10.15
C PHE A 556 -43.18 -44.01 8.62
N GLY A 557 -43.15 -45.12 7.88
CA GLY A 557 -43.26 -45.12 6.41
C GLY A 557 -44.62 -44.59 5.94
N SER A 558 -45.70 -45.10 6.55
CA SER A 558 -47.05 -44.60 6.28
C SER A 558 -47.25 -43.12 6.67
N LEU A 559 -46.64 -42.68 7.79
CA LEU A 559 -46.65 -41.27 8.18
C LEU A 559 -45.87 -40.39 7.19
N GLN A 560 -44.73 -40.86 6.69
CA GLN A 560 -43.88 -40.10 5.76
C GLN A 560 -44.54 -39.93 4.39
N SER A 561 -45.15 -40.99 3.84
CA SER A 561 -45.94 -40.91 2.61
C SER A 561 -47.12 -39.95 2.77
N HIS A 562 -47.84 -40.06 3.88
CA HIS A 562 -48.95 -39.15 4.13
C HIS A 562 -48.49 -37.70 4.37
N ALA A 563 -47.36 -37.47 5.04
CA ALA A 563 -46.85 -36.13 5.28
C ALA A 563 -46.48 -35.43 3.95
N ALA A 564 -45.96 -36.17 2.96
CA ALA A 564 -45.72 -35.64 1.62
C ALA A 564 -47.03 -35.17 0.96
N ASP A 565 -48.06 -36.02 0.98
CA ASP A 565 -49.38 -35.69 0.40
C ASP A 565 -50.10 -34.57 1.19
N CYS A 566 -49.99 -34.58 2.52
CA CYS A 566 -50.68 -33.66 3.42
C CYS A 566 -50.03 -32.27 3.46
N MET A 567 -48.76 -32.16 3.07
CA MET A 567 -48.08 -30.88 2.81
C MET A 567 -48.43 -30.29 1.44
N GLY A 568 -49.19 -31.00 0.60
CA GLY A 568 -49.57 -30.53 -0.73
C GLY A 568 -48.38 -30.43 -1.69
N ILE A 569 -47.41 -31.35 -1.59
CA ILE A 569 -46.33 -31.48 -2.57
C ILE A 569 -46.78 -32.47 -3.65
N GLU A 570 -47.76 -32.05 -4.45
CA GLU A 570 -47.92 -32.43 -5.85
C GLU A 570 -48.18 -31.17 -6.69
#